data_AF-A0A2V8Z3H5-F1
#
_entry.id   AF-A0A2V8Z3H5-F1
#
_cell.length_a   1.000
_cell.length_b   1.000
_cell.length_c   1.000
_cell.angle_alpha   90.00
_cell.angle_beta   90.00
_cell.angle_gamma   90.00
#
_symmetry.space_group_name_H-M   'P 1'
#
loop_
_entity.id
_entity.type
_entity.pdbx_description
1 polymer ?
#
loop_
_entity_poly.entity_id
_entity_poly.type
_entity_poly.pdbx_seq_one_letter_code
_entity_poly.pdbx_strand_id
1 'polypeptide(L)'
;MGECPELEGRIARKGKTVNQDKARHHMIFGSLILFVLFGGLTLYVVSIVEASPGPDSAASNATFRAKCAMCHGQDGGGSEVGKSMNVPDLRSPAVQKLPDVQLAQVIANGKGGMPPFKNSLSEEQIHSLVSYVHSLHQKK
;
A
#
# COMPACT_ATOMS: atom_id res chain seq x y z
N MET A 1 -65.52 49.51 -30.69
CA MET A 1 -64.31 49.73 -29.88
C MET A 1 -64.34 48.77 -28.71
N GLY A 2 -63.26 48.03 -28.45
CA GLY A 2 -63.14 47.21 -27.24
C GLY A 2 -62.26 45.97 -27.42
N GLU A 3 -60.96 46.17 -27.66
CA GLU A 3 -59.95 45.10 -27.64
C GLU A 3 -59.50 44.86 -26.18
N CYS A 4 -59.57 43.61 -25.72
CA CYS A 4 -59.10 43.16 -24.41
C CYS A 4 -57.58 42.91 -24.42
N PRO A 5 -56.77 43.48 -23.50
CA PRO A 5 -55.34 43.21 -23.39
C PRO A 5 -55.06 42.25 -22.21
N GLU A 6 -54.87 40.95 -22.46
CA GLU A 6 -54.47 40.02 -21.38
C GLU A 6 -53.83 38.71 -21.90
N LEU A 7 -52.97 38.75 -22.93
CA LEU A 7 -52.28 37.53 -23.41
C LEU A 7 -50.74 37.56 -23.38
N GLU A 8 -50.11 38.73 -23.36
CA GLU A 8 -48.63 38.82 -23.36
C GLU A 8 -47.92 38.31 -22.08
N GLY A 9 -48.60 38.21 -20.93
CA GLY A 9 -47.96 37.89 -19.65
C GLY A 9 -47.66 36.39 -19.38
N ARG A 10 -48.23 35.46 -20.15
CA ARG A 10 -48.06 34.00 -19.91
C ARG A 10 -46.91 33.38 -20.70
N ILE A 11 -46.53 33.96 -21.84
CA ILE A 11 -45.57 33.34 -22.76
C ILE A 11 -44.12 33.53 -22.27
N ALA A 12 -43.82 34.66 -21.60
CA ALA A 12 -42.48 34.94 -21.05
C ALA A 12 -42.08 34.08 -19.83
N ARG A 13 -43.06 33.54 -19.07
CA ARG A 13 -42.78 32.68 -17.91
C ARG A 13 -42.41 31.25 -18.29
N LYS A 14 -42.92 30.72 -19.42
CA LYS A 14 -42.71 29.33 -19.85
C LYS A 14 -41.27 29.06 -20.36
N GLY A 15 -40.61 30.05 -20.94
CA GLY A 15 -39.25 29.90 -21.50
C GLY A 15 -38.12 29.89 -20.46
N LYS A 16 -38.32 30.55 -19.31
CA LYS A 16 -37.30 30.66 -18.26
C LYS A 16 -37.20 29.39 -17.40
N THR A 17 -38.30 28.67 -17.19
CA THR A 17 -38.30 27.41 -16.42
C THR A 17 -37.63 26.28 -17.21
N VAL A 18 -38.05 26.04 -18.46
CA VAL A 18 -37.54 24.94 -19.33
C VAL A 18 -36.02 24.96 -19.50
N ASN A 19 -35.42 26.15 -19.65
CA ASN A 19 -33.97 26.28 -19.80
C ASN A 19 -33.23 25.99 -18.48
N GLN A 20 -33.82 26.44 -17.39
CA GLN A 20 -33.24 26.31 -16.07
C GLN A 20 -33.29 24.86 -15.58
N ASP A 21 -34.28 24.05 -16.00
CA ASP A 21 -34.43 22.60 -15.71
C ASP A 21 -33.38 21.73 -16.40
N LYS A 22 -32.96 22.08 -17.62
CA LYS A 22 -31.94 21.32 -18.37
C LYS A 22 -30.54 21.44 -17.75
N ALA A 23 -30.22 22.62 -17.19
CA ALA A 23 -28.96 22.87 -16.49
C ALA A 23 -28.86 22.15 -15.14
N ARG A 24 -29.98 22.00 -14.40
CA ARG A 24 -30.02 21.28 -13.11
C ARG A 24 -29.82 19.78 -13.31
N HIS A 25 -30.42 19.20 -14.35
CA HIS A 25 -30.28 17.76 -14.62
C HIS A 25 -28.85 17.41 -15.05
N HIS A 26 -28.19 18.23 -15.89
CA HIS A 26 -26.79 17.99 -16.26
C HIS A 26 -25.81 18.16 -15.08
N MET A 27 -26.06 19.10 -14.16
CA MET A 27 -25.25 19.30 -12.95
C MET A 27 -25.37 18.11 -11.97
N ILE A 28 -26.56 17.52 -11.83
CA ILE A 28 -26.80 16.38 -10.93
C ILE A 28 -26.17 15.10 -11.48
N PHE A 29 -26.36 14.79 -12.77
CA PHE A 29 -25.75 13.60 -13.39
C PHE A 29 -24.22 13.69 -13.46
N GLY A 30 -23.66 14.87 -13.73
CA GLY A 30 -22.22 15.10 -13.71
C GLY A 30 -21.61 14.97 -12.32
N SER A 31 -22.30 15.48 -11.28
CA SER A 31 -21.84 15.37 -9.89
C SER A 31 -21.92 13.93 -9.38
N LEU A 32 -22.91 13.13 -9.79
CA LEU A 32 -23.03 11.72 -9.39
C LEU A 32 -21.92 10.87 -10.01
N ILE A 33 -21.61 11.09 -11.29
CA ILE A 33 -20.51 10.41 -11.99
C ILE A 33 -19.17 10.78 -11.37
N LEU A 34 -18.96 12.06 -11.05
CA LEU A 34 -17.75 12.50 -10.37
C LEU A 34 -17.63 11.90 -8.97
N PHE A 35 -18.73 11.79 -8.22
CA PHE A 35 -18.74 11.16 -6.89
C PHE A 35 -18.46 9.66 -6.94
N VAL A 36 -18.98 8.95 -7.96
CA VAL A 36 -18.72 7.52 -8.18
C VAL A 36 -17.29 7.29 -8.65
N LEU A 37 -16.74 8.16 -9.50
CA LEU A 37 -15.34 8.07 -9.92
C LEU A 37 -14.38 8.42 -8.79
N PHE A 38 -14.68 9.44 -7.98
CA PHE A 38 -13.87 9.82 -6.83
C PHE A 38 -13.98 8.77 -5.72
N GLY A 39 -15.19 8.30 -5.42
CA GLY A 39 -15.45 7.19 -4.49
C GLY A 39 -14.79 5.88 -4.93
N GLY A 40 -14.89 5.55 -6.22
CA GLY A 40 -14.25 4.38 -6.82
C GLY A 40 -12.73 4.47 -6.80
N LEU A 41 -12.16 5.65 -7.08
CA LEU A 41 -10.72 5.89 -6.97
C LEU A 41 -10.25 5.77 -5.51
N THR A 42 -11.00 6.31 -4.54
CA THR A 42 -10.67 6.17 -3.12
C THR A 42 -10.74 4.71 -2.65
N LEU A 43 -11.74 3.93 -3.11
CA LEU A 43 -11.86 2.50 -2.81
C LEU A 43 -10.72 1.68 -3.46
N TYR A 44 -10.30 2.06 -4.67
CA TYR A 44 -9.15 1.46 -5.34
C TYR A 44 -7.85 1.72 -4.57
N VAL A 45 -7.65 2.95 -4.07
CA VAL A 45 -6.48 3.31 -3.24
C VAL A 45 -6.48 2.59 -1.87
N VAL A 46 -7.65 2.34 -1.27
CA VAL A 46 -7.73 1.52 -0.04
C VAL A 46 -7.34 0.07 -0.33
N SER A 47 -7.76 -0.47 -1.46
CA SER A 47 -7.45 -1.86 -1.85
C SER A 47 -5.95 -2.13 -2.08
N ILE A 48 -5.18 -1.13 -2.52
CA ILE A 48 -3.71 -1.27 -2.67
C ILE A 48 -2.97 -1.22 -1.33
N VAL A 49 -3.49 -0.49 -0.33
CA VAL A 49 -2.84 -0.35 0.99
C VAL A 49 -2.96 -1.64 1.80
N GLU A 50 -4.10 -2.32 1.71
CA GLU A 50 -4.33 -3.57 2.44
C GLU A 50 -3.49 -4.75 1.90
N ALA A 51 -2.97 -4.61 0.67
CA ALA A 51 -2.12 -5.61 0.04
C ALA A 51 -0.66 -5.57 0.51
N SER A 52 -0.23 -4.55 1.27
CA SER A 52 1.13 -4.51 1.81
C SER A 52 1.19 -5.33 3.12
N PRO A 53 1.86 -6.50 3.12
CA PRO A 53 2.06 -7.25 4.35
C PRO A 53 2.88 -6.40 5.32
N GLY A 54 2.26 -6.04 6.44
CA GLY A 54 2.92 -5.41 7.58
C GLY A 54 4.14 -6.19 8.09
N PRO A 55 4.93 -5.58 8.97
CA PRO A 55 6.27 -6.04 9.36
C PRO A 55 6.33 -7.51 9.85
N ASP A 56 5.28 -7.96 10.54
CA ASP A 56 5.16 -9.32 11.10
C ASP A 56 4.10 -10.19 10.41
N SER A 57 3.84 -9.90 9.15
CA SER A 57 2.86 -10.66 8.38
C SER A 57 3.29 -12.11 8.18
N ALA A 58 2.31 -13.00 8.05
CA ALA A 58 2.55 -14.40 7.65
C ALA A 58 3.40 -14.50 6.37
N ALA A 59 3.29 -13.54 5.46
CA ALA A 59 4.08 -13.45 4.24
C ALA A 59 5.58 -13.19 4.49
N SER A 60 5.94 -12.26 5.39
CA SER A 60 7.35 -11.97 5.71
C SER A 60 7.97 -13.16 6.45
N ASN A 61 7.24 -13.78 7.38
CA ASN A 61 7.65 -15.02 8.03
C ASN A 61 7.87 -16.16 7.03
N ALA A 62 6.93 -16.39 6.11
CA ALA A 62 7.05 -17.45 5.10
C ALA A 62 8.27 -17.23 4.19
N THR A 63 8.50 -15.98 3.78
CA THR A 63 9.65 -15.60 2.96
C THR A 63 10.96 -15.82 3.70
N PHE A 64 11.04 -15.38 4.96
CA PHE A 64 12.20 -15.61 5.82
C PHE A 64 12.48 -17.10 5.99
N ARG A 65 11.45 -17.92 6.25
CA ARG A 65 11.60 -19.37 6.38
C ARG A 65 12.07 -20.03 5.09
N ALA A 66 11.57 -19.57 3.94
CA ALA A 66 11.90 -20.15 2.64
C ALA A 66 13.31 -19.76 2.13
N LYS A 67 13.80 -18.56 2.47
CA LYS A 67 15.02 -18.00 1.87
C LYS A 67 16.16 -17.71 2.85
N CYS A 68 15.84 -17.42 4.11
CA CYS A 68 16.82 -16.92 5.09
C CYS A 68 17.13 -17.95 6.18
N ALA A 69 16.14 -18.73 6.61
CA ALA A 69 16.24 -19.63 7.77
C ALA A 69 17.25 -20.77 7.57
N MET A 70 17.62 -21.11 6.32
CA MET A 70 18.66 -22.09 6.04
C MET A 70 20.00 -21.72 6.67
N CYS A 71 20.35 -20.43 6.72
CA CYS A 71 21.57 -19.93 7.35
C CYS A 71 21.28 -19.20 8.67
N HIS A 72 20.21 -18.41 8.73
CA HIS A 72 19.91 -17.61 9.92
C HIS A 72 19.08 -18.35 10.99
N GLY A 73 18.67 -19.60 10.75
CA GLY A 73 17.79 -20.33 11.65
C GLY A 73 16.35 -19.83 11.56
N GLN A 74 15.39 -20.65 12.02
CA GLN A 74 13.96 -20.26 11.99
C GLN A 74 13.64 -19.14 12.99
N ASP A 75 14.43 -19.04 14.05
CA ASP A 75 14.34 -18.06 15.13
C ASP A 75 15.31 -16.87 14.97
N GLY A 76 16.16 -16.87 13.92
CA GLY A 76 17.18 -15.84 13.73
C GLY A 76 18.48 -16.06 14.51
N GLY A 77 18.59 -17.14 15.29
CA GLY A 77 19.76 -17.44 16.12
C GLY A 77 20.97 -18.00 15.38
N GLY A 78 20.87 -18.20 14.07
CA GLY A 78 21.86 -18.90 13.25
C GLY A 78 21.63 -20.41 13.24
N SER A 79 21.50 -20.98 12.04
CA SER A 79 21.45 -22.44 11.86
C SER A 79 22.84 -23.06 12.06
N GLU A 80 22.94 -24.39 12.06
CA GLU A 80 24.23 -25.10 12.08
C GLU A 80 25.13 -24.67 10.91
N VAL A 81 24.55 -24.54 9.71
CA VAL A 81 25.22 -24.03 8.51
C VAL A 81 25.59 -22.55 8.66
N GLY A 82 24.74 -21.77 9.31
CA GLY A 82 25.04 -20.37 9.57
C GLY A 82 26.24 -20.19 10.49
N LYS A 83 26.32 -20.98 11.55
CA LYS A 83 27.41 -20.91 12.52
C LYS A 83 28.76 -21.25 11.89
N SER A 84 28.81 -22.24 11.00
CA SER A 84 30.06 -22.55 10.25
C SER A 84 30.50 -21.42 9.32
N MET A 85 29.55 -20.61 8.84
CA MET A 85 29.79 -19.43 8.00
C MET A 85 29.93 -18.13 8.80
N ASN A 86 29.94 -18.20 10.14
CA ASN A 86 29.97 -17.04 11.03
C ASN A 86 28.88 -15.98 10.75
N VAL A 87 27.65 -16.39 10.37
CA VAL A 87 26.55 -15.41 10.31
C VAL A 87 26.21 -14.90 11.71
N PRO A 88 25.91 -13.60 11.84
CA PRO A 88 25.55 -13.01 13.13
C PRO A 88 24.18 -13.52 13.61
N ASP A 89 24.02 -13.62 14.93
CA ASP A 89 22.71 -13.82 15.56
C ASP A 89 21.87 -12.56 15.30
N LEU A 90 20.77 -12.71 14.57
CA LEU A 90 19.90 -11.60 14.20
C LEU A 90 19.18 -11.01 15.41
N ARG A 91 19.06 -11.74 16.51
CA ARG A 91 18.47 -11.26 17.77
C ARG A 91 19.46 -10.48 18.61
N SER A 92 20.75 -10.50 18.25
CA SER A 92 21.79 -9.81 19.02
C SER A 92 21.57 -8.29 18.99
N PRO A 93 21.90 -7.57 20.08
CA PRO A 93 21.82 -6.11 20.11
C PRO A 93 22.65 -5.43 19.01
N ALA A 94 23.71 -6.08 18.53
CA ALA A 94 24.55 -5.55 17.46
C ALA A 94 23.79 -5.44 16.14
N VAL A 95 22.99 -6.46 15.78
CA VAL A 95 22.16 -6.46 14.57
C VAL A 95 20.91 -5.60 14.78
N GLN A 96 20.28 -5.69 15.94
CA GLN A 96 19.03 -5.00 16.26
C GLN A 96 19.16 -3.47 16.34
N LYS A 97 20.38 -2.97 16.58
CA LYS A 97 20.67 -1.52 16.59
C LYS A 97 21.06 -0.98 15.21
N LEU A 98 21.17 -1.83 14.19
CA LEU A 98 21.46 -1.37 12.85
C LEU A 98 20.26 -0.62 12.28
N PRO A 99 20.49 0.45 11.50
CA PRO A 99 19.40 1.17 10.85
C PRO A 99 18.79 0.31 9.74
N ASP A 100 17.47 0.43 9.56
CA ASP A 100 16.68 -0.33 8.59
C ASP A 100 17.26 -0.26 7.18
N VAL A 101 17.74 0.91 6.76
CA VAL A 101 18.37 1.14 5.45
C VAL A 101 19.61 0.26 5.27
N GLN A 102 20.41 0.08 6.32
CA GLN A 102 21.60 -0.75 6.25
C GLN A 102 21.23 -2.24 6.18
N LEU A 103 20.22 -2.68 6.93
CA LEU A 103 19.71 -4.06 6.85
C LEU A 103 19.10 -4.34 5.47
N ALA A 104 18.31 -3.42 4.93
CA ALA A 104 17.74 -3.51 3.59
C ALA A 104 18.83 -3.62 2.53
N GLN A 105 19.89 -2.81 2.63
CA GLN A 105 21.03 -2.89 1.72
C GLN A 105 21.77 -4.23 1.79
N VAL A 106 21.92 -4.80 2.98
CA VAL A 106 22.53 -6.13 3.17
C VAL A 106 21.66 -7.23 2.55
N ILE A 107 20.33 -7.16 2.70
CA ILE A 107 19.41 -8.11 2.07
C ILE A 107 19.43 -7.96 0.54
N ALA A 108 19.39 -6.73 0.05
CA ALA A 108 19.36 -6.44 -1.38
C ALA A 108 20.65 -6.89 -2.09
N ASN A 109 21.81 -6.53 -1.53
CA ASN A 109 23.11 -6.72 -2.19
C ASN A 109 23.88 -7.94 -1.69
N GLY A 110 23.45 -8.57 -0.60
CA GLY A 110 24.23 -9.59 0.09
C GLY A 110 25.43 -9.00 0.83
N LYS A 111 26.06 -9.82 1.67
CA LYS A 111 27.28 -9.45 2.41
C LYS A 111 28.08 -10.71 2.73
N GLY A 112 29.37 -10.73 2.35
CA GLY A 112 30.22 -11.89 2.55
C GLY A 112 29.67 -13.12 1.84
N GLY A 113 29.31 -14.16 2.60
CA GLY A 113 28.70 -15.39 2.07
C GLY A 113 27.18 -15.32 1.83
N MET A 114 26.51 -14.22 2.19
CA MET A 114 25.07 -14.05 1.94
C MET A 114 24.82 -13.59 0.50
N PRO A 115 23.99 -14.29 -0.30
CA PRO A 115 23.70 -13.90 -1.68
C PRO A 115 22.81 -12.64 -1.76
N PRO A 116 22.86 -11.89 -2.87
CA PRO A 116 21.98 -10.75 -3.11
C PRO A 116 20.54 -11.20 -3.41
N PHE A 117 19.55 -10.53 -2.83
CA PHE A 117 18.13 -10.81 -3.07
C PHE A 117 17.38 -9.74 -3.87
N LYS A 118 18.04 -8.65 -4.28
CA LYS A 118 17.40 -7.55 -5.05
C LYS A 118 16.70 -7.99 -6.35
N ASN A 119 17.12 -9.11 -6.94
CA ASN A 119 16.53 -9.64 -8.18
C ASN A 119 15.42 -10.68 -7.90
N SER A 120 15.23 -11.07 -6.64
CA SER A 120 14.28 -12.12 -6.25
C SER A 120 13.17 -11.62 -5.34
N LEU A 121 13.35 -10.46 -4.71
CA LEU A 121 12.41 -9.81 -3.81
C LEU A 121 12.16 -8.38 -4.24
N SER A 122 10.93 -7.90 -4.10
CA SER A 122 10.62 -6.47 -4.29
C SER A 122 11.16 -5.63 -3.13
N GLU A 123 11.25 -4.32 -3.34
CA GLU A 123 11.70 -3.39 -2.29
C GLU A 123 10.79 -3.46 -1.05
N GLU A 124 9.48 -3.55 -1.25
CA GLU A 124 8.51 -3.69 -0.18
C GLU A 124 8.73 -5.00 0.61
N GLN A 125 9.00 -6.11 -0.08
CA GLN A 125 9.30 -7.38 0.57
C GLN A 125 10.58 -7.31 1.40
N ILE A 126 11.61 -6.63 0.89
CA ILE A 126 12.87 -6.41 1.63
C ILE A 126 12.58 -5.59 2.90
N HIS A 127 11.81 -4.52 2.80
CA HIS A 127 11.46 -3.68 3.96
C HIS A 127 10.62 -4.43 4.99
N SER A 128 9.65 -5.24 4.55
CA SER A 128 8.89 -6.12 5.44
C SER A 128 9.78 -7.16 6.12
N LEU A 129 10.79 -7.70 5.42
CA LEU A 129 11.77 -8.61 6.01
C LEU A 129 12.68 -7.93 7.04
N VAL A 130 13.13 -6.70 6.80
CA VAL A 130 13.90 -5.92 7.78
C VAL A 130 13.11 -5.77 9.07
N SER A 131 11.84 -5.41 8.93
CA SER A 131 10.96 -5.25 10.08
C SER A 131 10.73 -6.57 10.81
N TYR A 132 10.57 -7.67 10.06
CA TYR A 132 10.51 -9.02 10.64
C TYR A 132 11.79 -9.38 11.40
N VAL A 133 12.97 -9.01 10.88
CA VAL A 133 14.25 -9.22 11.60
C VAL A 133 14.24 -8.45 12.93
N HIS A 134 13.70 -7.24 12.97
CA HIS A 134 13.57 -6.49 14.23
C HIS A 134 12.62 -7.15 15.22
N SER A 135 11.56 -7.83 14.78
CA SER A 135 10.64 -8.52 15.69
C SER A 135 11.23 -9.80 16.30
N LEU A 136 12.27 -10.40 15.68
CA LEU A 136 12.95 -11.60 16.21
C LEU A 136 13.58 -11.37 17.58
N HIS A 137 13.96 -10.14 17.93
CA HIS A 137 14.45 -9.80 19.27
C HIS A 137 13.42 -10.12 20.38
N GLN A 138 12.12 -10.01 20.09
CA GLN A 138 11.05 -10.25 21.07
C GLN A 138 10.67 -11.74 21.18
N LYS A 139 11.06 -12.56 20.21
CA LYS A 139 10.79 -14.00 20.18
C LYS A 139 11.98 -14.73 20.81
N LYS A 140 11.96 -14.85 22.13
CA LYS A 140 12.99 -15.53 22.93
C LYS A 140 12.60 -16.95 23.29
#